data_AF-A0ABD5U1D7-F1
#
_entry.id   AF-A0ABD5U1D7-F1
#
_cell.length_a   1.000
_cell.length_b   1.000
_cell.length_c   1.000
_cell.angle_alpha   90.00
_cell.angle_beta   90.00
_cell.angle_gamma   90.00
#
_symmetry.space_group_name_H-M   'P 1'
#
loop_
_entity.id
_entity.type
_entity.pdbx_description
1 polymer ?
#
loop_
_entity_poly.entity_id
_entity_poly.type
_entity_poly.pdbx_seq_one_letter_code
_entity_poly.pdbx_strand_id
1 'polypeptide(L)'
;MRFWDDERAVTVQIGAVLLLGFVVVSMSMYQATVVPDENRRVEFRHSERVQGDMQEVRNAILRTAATDGSTPVSVELGTRYPARAVFVNPGSPGGTLSTSSLGTLTVRHAVADDSTTTRSDFDER
;
A
#
# COMPACT_ATOMS: atom_id res chain seq x y z
N MET A 1 60.40 -0.12 39.77
CA MET A 1 59.24 0.70 39.30
C MET A 1 57.98 -0.11 39.54
N ARG A 2 56.98 0.47 40.19
CA ARG A 2 55.81 -0.23 40.74
C ARG A 2 54.60 0.11 39.85
N PHE A 3 54.17 -0.83 39.01
CA PHE A 3 53.11 -0.75 37.98
C PHE A 3 51.68 -0.72 38.54
N TRP A 4 51.38 0.13 39.53
CA TRP A 4 50.08 0.12 40.22
C TRP A 4 49.20 1.32 39.87
N ASP A 5 49.26 1.79 38.63
CA ASP A 5 48.46 2.95 38.18
C ASP A 5 47.74 2.74 36.83
N ASP A 6 47.76 1.53 36.27
CA ASP A 6 47.24 1.26 34.91
C ASP A 6 45.77 0.77 34.88
N GLU A 7 45.22 0.25 35.99
CA GLU A 7 43.80 -0.18 36.05
C GLU A 7 42.77 0.98 35.97
N ARG A 8 43.18 2.22 36.22
CA ARG A 8 42.29 3.40 36.15
C ARG A 8 41.91 3.77 34.72
N ALA A 9 42.80 3.55 33.74
CA ALA A 9 42.50 3.78 32.33
C ALA A 9 41.51 2.73 31.78
N VAL A 10 41.64 1.48 32.27
CA VAL A 10 40.81 0.34 31.84
C VAL A 10 39.35 0.50 32.27
N THR A 11 39.10 1.01 33.48
CA THR A 11 37.72 1.22 34.00
C THR A 11 36.94 2.25 33.20
N VAL A 12 37.58 3.35 32.78
CA VAL A 12 36.97 4.35 31.89
C VAL A 12 36.65 3.76 30.53
N GLN A 13 37.57 2.97 29.97
CA GLN A 13 37.36 2.30 28.67
C GLN A 13 36.20 1.30 28.71
N ILE A 14 36.11 0.49 29.76
CA ILE A 14 34.98 -0.44 29.95
C ILE A 14 33.67 0.34 30.07
N GLY A 15 33.64 1.42 30.85
CA GLY A 15 32.47 2.30 30.96
C GLY A 15 32.04 2.87 29.60
N ALA A 16 32.99 3.34 28.80
CA ALA A 16 32.72 3.88 27.46
C ALA A 16 32.15 2.82 26.51
N VAL A 17 32.69 1.60 26.51
CA VAL A 17 32.19 0.49 25.68
C VAL A 17 30.78 0.08 26.11
N LEU A 18 30.51 0.01 27.42
CA LEU A 18 29.18 -0.31 27.94
C LEU A 18 28.14 0.77 27.57
N LEU A 19 28.50 2.04 27.69
CA LEU A 19 27.62 3.15 27.27
C LEU A 19 27.36 3.11 25.76
N LEU A 20 28.40 2.89 24.94
CA LEU A 20 28.24 2.72 23.50
C LEU A 20 27.33 1.53 23.18
N GLY A 21 27.52 0.39 23.86
CA GLY A 21 26.67 -0.78 23.71
C GLY A 21 25.21 -0.48 24.03
N PHE A 22 24.94 0.27 25.10
CA PHE A 22 23.59 0.69 25.46
C PHE A 22 22.94 1.57 24.38
N VAL A 23 23.68 2.52 23.81
CA VAL A 23 23.20 3.37 22.72
C VAL A 23 22.87 2.52 21.48
N VAL A 24 23.77 1.60 21.09
CA VAL A 24 23.56 0.72 19.93
C VAL A 24 22.32 -0.15 20.14
N VAL A 25 22.17 -0.81 21.30
CA VAL A 25 21.00 -1.64 21.61
C VAL A 25 19.71 -0.83 21.59
N SER A 26 19.72 0.36 22.21
CA SER A 26 18.55 1.25 22.22
C SER A 26 18.15 1.66 20.80
N MET A 27 19.14 1.97 19.96
CA MET A 27 18.91 2.35 18.57
C MET A 27 18.45 1.18 17.69
N SER A 28 18.94 -0.04 17.96
CA SER A 28 18.42 -1.27 17.33
C SER A 28 16.95 -1.52 17.73
N MET A 29 16.60 -1.32 19.00
CA MET A 29 15.22 -1.51 19.46
C MET A 29 14.27 -0.49 18.84
N TYR A 30 14.69 0.78 18.71
CA TYR A 30 13.92 1.81 18.01
C TYR A 30 13.63 1.43 16.56
N GLN A 31 14.64 0.91 15.84
CA GLN A 31 14.48 0.47 14.45
C GLN A 31 13.59 -0.77 14.32
N ALA A 32 13.57 -1.64 15.34
CA ALA A 32 12.75 -2.85 15.34
C ALA A 32 11.25 -2.58 15.58
N THR A 33 10.88 -1.45 16.21
CA THR A 33 9.50 -1.18 16.63
C THR A 33 8.90 0.07 15.98
N VAL A 34 9.55 1.22 16.13
CA VAL A 34 8.97 2.51 15.75
C VAL A 34 8.95 2.70 14.22
N VAL A 35 10.03 2.33 13.54
CA VAL A 35 10.11 2.46 12.07
C VAL A 35 9.03 1.62 11.37
N PRO A 36 8.83 0.33 11.72
CA PRO A 36 7.72 -0.45 11.19
C PRO A 36 6.34 0.16 11.43
N ASP A 37 6.07 0.69 12.63
CA ASP A 37 4.77 1.27 12.97
C ASP A 37 4.46 2.53 12.17
N GLU A 38 5.46 3.39 11.98
CA GLU A 38 5.31 4.57 11.14
C GLU A 38 5.08 4.20 9.66
N ASN A 39 5.77 3.17 9.16
CA ASN A 39 5.58 2.69 7.79
C ASN A 39 4.16 2.13 7.61
N ARG A 40 3.69 1.29 8.54
CA ARG A 40 2.31 0.77 8.54
C ARG A 40 1.28 1.88 8.46
N ARG A 41 1.47 2.98 9.19
CA ARG A 41 0.56 4.15 9.14
C ARG A 41 0.57 4.86 7.78
N VAL A 42 1.71 4.92 7.09
CA VAL A 42 1.80 5.49 5.74
C VAL A 42 1.13 4.56 4.71
N GLU A 43 1.43 3.26 4.78
CA GLU A 43 0.87 2.23 3.91
C GLU A 43 -0.65 2.09 4.08
N PHE A 44 -1.15 2.13 5.31
CA PHE A 44 -2.59 2.09 5.60
C PHE A 44 -3.33 3.25 4.94
N ARG A 45 -2.86 4.49 5.13
CA ARG A 45 -3.45 5.68 4.48
C ARG A 45 -3.35 5.63 2.96
N HIS A 46 -2.33 4.96 2.42
CA HIS A 46 -2.24 4.74 0.98
C HIS A 46 -3.28 3.72 0.51
N SER A 47 -3.47 2.62 1.24
CA SER A 47 -4.51 1.62 0.95
C SER A 47 -5.91 2.24 0.98
N GLU A 48 -6.22 3.10 1.95
CA GLU A 48 -7.50 3.81 2.00
C GLU A 48 -7.73 4.69 0.76
N ARG A 49 -6.69 5.39 0.29
CA ARG A 49 -6.77 6.19 -0.94
C ARG A 49 -7.00 5.32 -2.16
N VAL A 50 -6.23 4.25 -2.35
CA VAL A 50 -6.40 3.31 -3.47
C VAL A 50 -7.81 2.69 -3.48
N GLN A 51 -8.37 2.36 -2.31
CA GLN A 51 -9.74 1.88 -2.20
C GLN A 51 -10.77 2.91 -2.66
N GLY A 52 -10.54 4.19 -2.37
CA GLY A 52 -11.33 5.32 -2.89
C GLY A 52 -11.22 5.42 -4.42
N ASP A 53 -10.00 5.44 -4.94
CA ASP A 53 -9.72 5.53 -6.39
C ASP A 53 -10.42 4.38 -7.16
N MET A 54 -10.42 3.16 -6.61
CA MET A 54 -11.11 2.01 -7.24
C MET A 54 -12.64 2.16 -7.26
N GLN A 55 -13.23 2.83 -6.27
CA GLN A 55 -14.65 3.17 -6.32
C GLN A 55 -14.94 4.21 -7.41
N GLU A 56 -14.03 5.16 -7.60
CA GLU A 56 -14.12 6.13 -8.70
C GLU A 56 -14.01 5.45 -10.06
N VAL A 57 -13.08 4.51 -10.23
CA VAL A 57 -12.97 3.67 -11.44
C VAL A 57 -14.29 2.95 -11.73
N ARG A 58 -14.90 2.31 -10.71
CA ARG A 58 -16.21 1.65 -10.86
C ARG A 58 -17.28 2.63 -11.32
N ASN A 59 -17.32 3.82 -10.73
CA ASN A 59 -18.32 4.84 -11.09
C ASN A 59 -18.09 5.37 -12.52
N ALA A 60 -16.84 5.52 -12.95
CA ALA A 60 -16.50 5.91 -14.32
C ALA A 60 -16.92 4.85 -15.35
N ILE A 61 -16.77 3.55 -15.02
CA ILE A 61 -17.26 2.44 -15.85
C ILE A 61 -18.79 2.53 -15.99
N LEU A 62 -19.52 2.70 -14.88
CA LEU A 62 -20.99 2.82 -14.92
C LEU A 62 -21.44 4.06 -15.72
N ARG A 63 -20.73 5.18 -15.60
CA ARG A 63 -21.01 6.41 -16.35
C ARG A 63 -20.76 6.24 -17.84
N THR A 64 -19.64 5.61 -18.21
CA THR A 64 -19.27 5.29 -19.60
C THR A 64 -20.25 4.27 -20.22
N ALA A 65 -20.86 3.39 -19.41
CA ALA A 65 -21.92 2.50 -19.91
C ALA A 65 -23.24 3.26 -20.17
N ALA A 66 -23.52 4.31 -19.39
CA ALA A 66 -24.73 5.12 -19.50
C ALA A 66 -24.60 6.29 -20.50
N THR A 67 -23.39 6.61 -20.93
CA THR A 67 -23.07 7.76 -21.81
C THR A 67 -22.08 7.28 -22.85
N ASP A 68 -22.27 7.60 -24.14
CA ASP A 68 -21.37 7.19 -25.23
C ASP A 68 -19.96 7.86 -25.20
N GLY A 69 -19.42 8.18 -24.02
CA GLY A 69 -18.14 8.86 -23.82
C GLY A 69 -17.24 8.18 -22.79
N SER A 70 -15.93 8.37 -22.91
CA SER A 70 -14.94 7.83 -21.98
C SER A 70 -14.61 8.80 -20.84
N THR A 71 -14.51 8.30 -19.61
CA THR A 71 -14.08 9.07 -18.43
C THR A 71 -12.74 8.54 -17.91
N PRO A 72 -11.64 9.32 -17.96
CA PRO A 72 -10.37 8.90 -17.37
C PRO A 72 -10.43 8.98 -15.84
N VAL A 73 -9.82 8.01 -15.16
CA VAL A 73 -9.64 7.99 -13.70
C VAL A 73 -8.19 7.67 -13.39
N SER A 74 -7.62 8.35 -12.40
CA SER A 74 -6.27 8.08 -11.91
C SER A 74 -6.32 7.22 -10.66
N VAL A 75 -5.37 6.30 -10.52
CA VAL A 75 -5.19 5.48 -9.32
C VAL A 75 -3.77 5.70 -8.82
N GLU A 76 -3.62 6.11 -7.57
CA GLU A 76 -2.29 6.29 -6.96
C GLU A 76 -1.74 4.92 -6.55
N LEU A 77 -0.72 4.42 -7.27
CA LEU A 77 -0.17 3.07 -7.02
C LEU A 77 1.06 3.05 -6.11
N GLY A 78 1.54 4.19 -5.63
CA GLY A 78 2.71 4.23 -4.75
C GLY A 78 2.64 5.36 -3.75
N THR A 79 3.50 5.29 -2.74
CA THR A 79 3.62 6.33 -1.71
C THR A 79 5.09 6.57 -1.37
N ARG A 80 5.40 7.67 -0.68
CA ARG A 80 6.76 7.99 -0.24
C ARG A 80 6.85 7.96 1.28
N TYR A 81 7.90 7.35 1.80
CA TYR A 81 8.23 7.46 3.21
C TYR A 81 8.81 8.86 3.52
N PRO A 82 8.46 9.47 4.66
CA PRO A 82 9.10 10.70 5.12
C PRO A 82 10.62 10.54 5.25
N ALA A 83 11.38 11.63 5.03
CA ALA A 83 12.82 11.61 5.20
C ALA A 83 13.20 11.37 6.68
N ARG A 84 14.11 10.44 6.94
CA ARG A 84 14.61 10.11 8.28
C ARG A 84 16.07 10.52 8.40
N ALA A 85 16.41 11.32 9.40
CA ALA A 85 17.77 11.88 9.54
C ALA A 85 18.85 10.86 9.93
N VAL A 86 18.48 9.75 10.58
CA VAL A 86 19.45 8.78 11.15
C VAL A 86 19.14 7.33 10.76
N PHE A 87 18.12 7.08 9.92
CA PHE A 87 17.61 5.74 9.64
C PHE A 87 17.55 5.45 8.15
N VAL A 88 17.71 4.17 7.80
CA VAL A 88 17.58 3.69 6.42
C VAL A 88 16.10 3.66 6.06
N ASN A 89 15.70 4.49 5.10
CA ASN A 89 14.40 4.36 4.47
C ASN A 89 14.43 3.18 3.49
N PRO A 90 13.46 2.25 3.55
CA PRO A 90 13.29 1.29 2.48
C PRO A 90 12.97 2.01 1.16
N GLY A 91 13.17 1.32 0.04
CA GLY A 91 12.79 1.83 -1.28
C GLY A 91 11.33 2.28 -1.31
N SER A 92 10.99 3.20 -2.24
CA SER A 92 9.62 3.68 -2.34
C SER A 92 8.67 2.52 -2.67
N PRO A 93 7.59 2.29 -1.88
CA PRO A 93 6.62 1.25 -2.17
C PRO A 93 5.84 1.60 -3.42
N GLY A 94 5.59 0.58 -4.25
CA GLY A 94 4.80 0.69 -5.46
C GLY A 94 3.82 -0.48 -5.59
N GLY A 95 2.87 -0.33 -6.49
CA GLY A 95 1.79 -1.26 -6.75
C GLY A 95 1.59 -1.46 -8.25
N THR A 96 0.85 -2.51 -8.58
CA THR A 96 0.54 -2.89 -9.96
C THR A 96 -0.97 -2.87 -10.14
N LEU A 97 -1.43 -2.23 -11.21
CA LEU A 97 -2.81 -2.31 -11.67
C LEU A 97 -2.86 -3.13 -12.96
N SER A 98 -3.74 -4.12 -12.99
CA SER A 98 -3.95 -4.95 -14.17
C SER A 98 -5.43 -5.27 -14.31
N THR A 99 -5.85 -5.50 -15.55
CA THR A 99 -7.17 -6.04 -15.86
C THR A 99 -7.07 -7.55 -15.98
N SER A 100 -8.04 -8.27 -15.44
CA SER A 100 -8.18 -9.71 -15.67
C SER A 100 -9.12 -9.99 -16.85
N SER A 101 -8.96 -11.14 -17.50
CA SER A 101 -9.94 -11.60 -18.48
C SER A 101 -11.31 -11.79 -17.83
N LEU A 102 -12.36 -11.31 -18.48
CA LEU A 102 -13.74 -11.60 -18.09
C LEU A 102 -14.01 -13.09 -18.33
N GLY A 103 -14.34 -13.84 -17.28
CA GLY A 103 -14.79 -15.23 -17.40
C GLY A 103 -16.17 -15.32 -18.06
N THR A 104 -16.77 -16.52 -18.08
CA THR A 104 -18.12 -16.71 -18.62
C THR A 104 -19.16 -15.99 -17.75
N LEU A 105 -19.82 -14.98 -18.30
CA LEU A 105 -20.97 -14.31 -17.71
C LEU A 105 -22.26 -14.94 -18.24
N THR A 106 -23.15 -15.34 -17.33
CA THR A 106 -24.49 -15.82 -17.70
C THR A 106 -25.53 -14.89 -17.11
N VAL A 107 -26.32 -14.25 -17.96
CA VAL A 107 -27.48 -13.47 -17.56
C VAL A 107 -28.70 -14.38 -17.60
N ARG A 108 -29.43 -14.50 -16.49
CA ARG A 108 -30.66 -15.31 -16.37
C ARG A 108 -31.84 -14.42 -16.02
N HIS A 109 -33.01 -14.74 -16.57
CA HIS A 109 -34.25 -13.98 -16.35
C HIS A 109 -34.16 -12.51 -16.78
N ALA A 110 -33.41 -12.20 -17.85
CA ALA A 110 -33.50 -10.91 -18.49
C ALA A 110 -34.90 -10.75 -19.10
N VAL A 111 -35.65 -9.75 -18.64
CA VAL A 111 -36.93 -9.35 -19.22
C VAL A 111 -36.68 -8.08 -20.02
N ALA A 112 -37.05 -8.09 -21.30
CA ALA A 112 -37.01 -6.89 -22.12
C ALA A 112 -38.14 -5.96 -21.68
N ASP A 113 -37.81 -4.72 -21.31
CA ASP A 113 -38.77 -3.68 -20.91
C ASP A 113 -39.15 -2.77 -22.10
N ASP A 114 -39.08 -3.30 -23.33
CA ASP A 114 -39.41 -2.54 -24.53
C ASP A 114 -40.81 -2.90 -25.06
N SER A 115 -41.59 -1.87 -25.35
CA SER A 115 -42.94 -1.98 -25.91
C SER A 115 -42.97 -2.30 -27.41
N THR A 116 -41.81 -2.36 -28.08
CA THR A 116 -41.72 -2.47 -29.55
C THR A 116 -41.81 -3.89 -30.11
N THR A 117 -41.75 -4.95 -29.28
CA THR A 117 -41.76 -6.34 -29.78
C THR A 117 -43.18 -6.93 -29.81
N THR A 118 -44.07 -6.35 -30.62
CA THR A 118 -45.35 -6.99 -31.00
C THR A 118 -45.19 -7.73 -32.33
N ARG A 119 -44.26 -8.68 -32.41
CA ARG A 119 -44.30 -9.69 -33.47
C ARG A 119 -43.79 -11.02 -32.94
N SER A 120 -44.71 -11.97 -32.83
CA SER A 120 -44.43 -13.37 -32.56
C SER A 120 -43.78 -14.00 -33.79
N ASP A 121 -42.47 -13.84 -33.93
CA ASP A 121 -41.70 -14.63 -34.90
C ASP A 121 -41.31 -15.97 -34.25
N PHE A 122 -42.31 -16.84 -34.07
CA PHE A 122 -42.09 -18.28 -33.92
C PHE A 122 -43.34 -19.01 -34.44
N ASP A 123 -43.28 -19.39 -35.72
CA ASP A 123 -44.10 -20.47 -36.28
C ASP A 123 -43.13 -21.37 -37.05
N GLU A 124 -42.51 -22.33 -36.35
CA GLU A 124 -41.73 -23.40 -36.95
C GLU A 124 -42.64 -24.61 -37.12
N ARG A 125 -42.97 -24.93 -38.38
CA ARG A 125 -43.52 -26.23 -38.80
C ARG A 125 -42.42 -27.25 -38.99
#